data_AF-A0A9D6XS66-F1
#
_entry.id   AF-A0A9D6XS66-F1
#
_cell.length_a   1.000
_cell.length_b   1.000
_cell.length_c   1.000
_cell.angle_alpha   90.00
_cell.angle_beta   90.00
_cell.angle_gamma   90.00
#
_symmetry.space_group_name_H-M   'P 1'
#
loop_
_entity.id
_entity.type
_entity.pdbx_description
1 polymer ?
#
loop_
_entity_poly.entity_id
_entity_poly.type
_entity_poly.pdbx_seq_one_letter_code
_entity_poly.pdbx_strand_id
1 'polypeptide(L)'
;MKHASMLLFVVLTFSSLAVAGKIYGSVSEGGKPVPQGVKVEVTCGANNYVAQTDAYGSFKLFVPDKGKCTLKVNYQGQAPSIEINSYEGSVQYDLILEKSGAQYTLRRK
;
A
#
# COMPACT_ATOMS: atom_id res chain seq x y z
N MET A 1 -52.81 9.15 23.36
CA MET A 1 -51.68 9.89 22.75
C MET A 1 -50.37 9.66 23.53
N LYS A 2 -49.80 8.45 23.60
CA LYS A 2 -48.48 8.21 24.24
C LYS A 2 -47.78 6.93 23.71
N HIS A 3 -47.76 6.71 22.40
CA HIS A 3 -46.97 5.61 21.79
C HIS A 3 -46.20 6.07 20.55
N ALA A 4 -45.89 7.37 20.45
CA ALA A 4 -45.19 7.94 19.30
C ALA A 4 -43.68 8.16 19.54
N SER A 5 -43.12 7.66 20.65
CA SER A 5 -41.72 7.93 21.01
C SER A 5 -40.80 6.70 20.98
N MET A 6 -41.29 5.54 20.53
CA MET A 6 -40.51 4.30 20.44
C MET A 6 -40.29 3.87 18.99
N LEU A 7 -39.96 4.82 18.11
CA LEU A 7 -39.60 4.54 16.72
C LEU A 7 -38.39 5.36 16.23
N LEU A 8 -37.73 6.08 17.14
CA LEU A 8 -36.69 7.05 16.81
C LEU A 8 -35.31 6.65 17.36
N PHE A 9 -34.97 5.36 17.35
CA PHE A 9 -33.64 4.91 17.81
C PHE A 9 -32.94 3.87 16.91
N VAL A 10 -33.52 3.51 15.76
CA VAL A 10 -33.03 2.37 14.96
C VAL A 10 -32.26 2.79 13.68
N VAL A 11 -32.14 4.07 13.35
CA VAL A 11 -31.64 4.49 12.02
C VAL A 11 -30.19 5.02 12.01
N LEU A 12 -29.47 5.03 13.14
CA LEU A 12 -28.09 5.58 13.20
C LEU A 12 -26.95 4.57 13.02
N THR A 13 -27.22 3.31 12.70
CA THR A 13 -26.16 2.39 12.27
C THR A 13 -25.88 2.53 10.77
N PHE A 14 -25.55 3.75 10.33
CA PHE A 14 -24.89 3.92 9.04
C PHE A 14 -23.49 3.34 9.21
N SER A 15 -23.32 2.07 8.83
CA SER A 15 -22.02 1.43 8.75
C SER A 15 -21.11 2.31 7.91
N SER A 16 -20.11 2.92 8.54
CA SER A 16 -19.03 3.58 7.82
C SER A 16 -18.39 2.52 6.92
N LEU A 17 -18.65 2.60 5.62
CA LEU A 17 -17.89 1.85 4.63
C LEU A 17 -16.45 2.32 4.78
N ALA A 18 -15.64 1.54 5.50
CA ALA A 18 -14.22 1.79 5.61
C ALA A 18 -13.64 1.63 4.20
N VAL A 19 -13.51 2.74 3.48
CA VAL A 19 -12.80 2.79 2.20
C VAL A 19 -11.34 2.66 2.58
N ALA A 20 -10.84 1.43 2.55
CA ALA A 20 -9.46 1.18 2.92
C ALA A 20 -8.52 1.63 1.79
N GLY A 21 -7.34 2.12 2.18
CA GLY A 21 -6.41 2.79 1.29
C GLY A 21 -5.86 1.86 0.23
N LYS A 22 -5.90 2.29 -1.04
CA LYS A 22 -5.16 1.61 -2.11
C LYS A 22 -3.77 2.20 -2.19
N ILE A 23 -2.76 1.36 -1.99
CA ILE A 23 -1.37 1.72 -2.26
C ILE A 23 -1.03 1.19 -3.65
N TYR A 24 -0.56 2.07 -4.53
CA TYR A 24 -0.20 1.71 -5.90
C TYR A 24 1.02 2.50 -6.37
N GLY A 25 1.60 2.09 -7.48
CA GLY A 25 2.70 2.82 -8.11
C GLY A 25 3.53 1.91 -9.00
N SER A 26 4.76 2.32 -9.26
CA SER A 26 5.70 1.60 -10.11
C SER A 26 7.05 1.39 -9.42
N VAL A 27 7.78 0.36 -9.83
CA VAL A 27 9.17 0.13 -9.42
C VAL A 27 10.04 0.15 -10.67
N SER A 28 11.12 0.91 -10.62
CA SER A 28 12.09 1.01 -11.72
C SER A 28 13.52 0.87 -11.22
N GLU A 29 14.41 0.36 -12.07
CA GLU A 29 15.86 0.30 -11.85
C GLU A 29 16.54 0.95 -13.07
N GLY A 30 17.45 1.89 -12.86
CA GLY A 30 18.20 2.52 -13.98
C GLY A 30 17.31 3.16 -15.06
N GLY A 31 16.14 3.68 -14.68
CA GLY A 31 15.17 4.29 -15.59
C GLY A 31 14.27 3.32 -16.35
N LYS A 32 14.37 2.01 -16.09
CA LYS A 32 13.53 0.97 -16.72
C LYS A 32 12.61 0.32 -15.69
N PRO A 33 11.38 -0.08 -16.05
CA PRO A 33 10.54 -0.88 -15.17
C PRO A 33 11.23 -2.18 -14.76
N VAL A 34 11.03 -2.59 -13.50
CA VAL A 34 11.46 -3.93 -13.08
C VAL A 34 10.59 -5.01 -13.75
N PRO A 35 11.09 -6.26 -13.86
CA PRO A 35 10.32 -7.35 -14.44
C PRO A 35 9.00 -7.61 -13.72
N GLN A 36 8.07 -8.29 -14.41
CA GLN A 36 6.86 -8.83 -13.80
C GLN A 36 7.20 -9.82 -12.68
N GLY A 37 6.38 -9.85 -11.64
CA GLY A 37 6.50 -10.82 -10.55
C GLY A 37 7.41 -10.39 -9.41
N VAL A 38 8.02 -9.20 -9.47
CA VAL A 38 8.80 -8.66 -8.34
C VAL A 38 7.87 -8.40 -7.17
N LYS A 39 8.19 -9.02 -6.02
CA LYS A 39 7.34 -8.95 -4.82
C LYS A 39 7.47 -7.60 -4.14
N VAL A 40 6.34 -6.94 -3.89
CA VAL A 40 6.22 -5.73 -3.09
C VAL A 40 5.46 -6.08 -1.82
N GLU A 41 6.02 -5.76 -0.67
CA GLU A 41 5.44 -6.03 0.64
C GLU A 41 5.20 -4.70 1.37
N VAL A 42 4.02 -4.52 1.96
CA VAL A 42 3.72 -3.40 2.84
C VAL A 42 3.35 -3.93 4.21
N THR A 43 4.13 -3.55 5.21
CA THR A 43 3.90 -3.92 6.61
C THR A 43 3.39 -2.71 7.38
N CYS A 44 2.22 -2.83 8.00
CA CYS A 44 1.62 -1.82 8.86
C CYS A 44 1.33 -2.45 10.22
N GLY A 45 2.12 -2.09 11.25
CA GLY A 45 2.05 -2.75 12.55
C GLY A 45 2.33 -4.25 12.45
N ALA A 46 1.35 -5.09 12.81
CA ALA A 46 1.44 -6.55 12.73
C ALA A 46 0.97 -7.14 11.39
N ASN A 47 0.31 -6.34 10.55
CA ASN A 47 -0.26 -6.80 9.28
C ASN A 47 0.75 -6.68 8.15
N ASN A 48 0.74 -7.65 7.25
CA ASN A 48 1.59 -7.65 6.06
C ASN A 48 0.74 -7.90 4.80
N TYR A 49 0.93 -7.03 3.81
CA TYR A 49 0.21 -7.07 2.53
C TYR A 49 1.21 -7.28 1.40
N VAL A 50 0.85 -8.08 0.42
CA VAL A 50 1.76 -8.47 -0.66
C VAL A 50 1.12 -8.21 -2.02
N ALA A 51 1.89 -7.64 -2.93
CA ALA A 51 1.60 -7.57 -4.35
C ALA A 51 2.80 -8.04 -5.17
N GLN A 52 2.57 -8.21 -6.46
CA GLN A 52 3.62 -8.41 -7.46
C GLN A 52 3.51 -7.33 -8.52
N THR A 53 4.64 -6.95 -9.09
CA THR A 53 4.67 -6.06 -10.25
C THR A 53 4.08 -6.74 -11.48
N ASP A 54 3.42 -5.95 -12.33
CA ASP A 54 3.00 -6.36 -13.66
C ASP A 54 4.12 -6.21 -14.71
N ALA A 55 3.81 -6.42 -15.98
CA ALA A 55 4.75 -6.31 -17.10
C ALA A 55 5.36 -4.90 -17.28
N TYR A 56 4.78 -3.88 -16.64
CA TYR A 56 5.24 -2.50 -16.68
C TYR A 56 5.84 -2.06 -15.34
N GLY A 57 6.22 -3.01 -14.47
CA GLY A 57 6.78 -2.72 -13.15
C GLY A 57 5.77 -2.09 -12.20
N SER A 58 4.48 -2.07 -12.53
CA SER A 58 3.44 -1.43 -11.72
C SER A 58 2.87 -2.39 -10.70
N PHE A 59 2.54 -1.90 -9.51
CA PHE A 59 1.94 -2.68 -8.43
C PHE A 59 0.72 -1.95 -7.87
N LYS A 60 -0.19 -2.73 -7.28
CA LYS A 60 -1.32 -2.23 -6.50
C LYS A 60 -1.68 -3.23 -5.42
N LEU A 61 -1.96 -2.73 -4.22
CA LEU A 61 -2.44 -3.51 -3.10
C LEU A 61 -3.43 -2.70 -2.27
N PHE A 62 -4.26 -3.43 -1.54
CA PHE A 62 -5.23 -2.87 -0.61
C PHE A 62 -4.67 -2.97 0.81
N VAL A 63 -4.54 -1.83 1.49
CA VAL A 63 -3.98 -1.72 2.83
C VAL A 63 -5.01 -1.04 3.72
N PRO A 64 -5.78 -1.81 4.51
CA PRO A 64 -6.80 -1.24 5.38
C PRO A 64 -6.26 -0.49 6.60
N ASP A 65 -5.04 -0.79 7.03
CA ASP A 65 -4.37 -0.03 8.07
C ASP A 65 -4.08 1.40 7.61
N LYS A 66 -4.16 2.34 8.54
CA LYS A 66 -3.83 3.76 8.34
C LYS A 66 -2.59 4.12 9.17
N GLY A 67 -1.82 5.09 8.68
CA GLY A 67 -0.62 5.60 9.35
C GLY A 67 0.68 5.01 8.80
N LYS A 68 1.73 5.01 9.63
CA LYS A 68 3.08 4.63 9.23
C LYS A 68 3.14 3.14 8.88
N CYS A 69 3.71 2.85 7.71
CA CYS A 69 3.98 1.50 7.23
C CYS A 69 5.39 1.44 6.62
N THR A 70 5.89 0.22 6.40
CA THR A 70 7.14 -0.03 5.70
C THR A 70 6.85 -0.72 4.38
N LEU A 71 7.32 -0.16 3.27
CA LEU A 71 7.25 -0.78 1.94
C LEU A 71 8.60 -1.38 1.60
N LYS A 72 8.61 -2.66 1.23
CA LYS A 72 9.78 -3.45 0.89
C LYS A 72 9.63 -4.04 -0.52
N VAL A 73 10.71 -4.05 -1.30
CA VAL A 73 10.72 -4.63 -2.64
C VAL A 73 11.75 -5.77 -2.67
N ASN A 74 11.32 -6.99 -2.99
CA ASN A 74 12.25 -8.13 -3.06
C ASN A 74 12.80 -8.26 -4.47
N TYR A 75 14.06 -7.86 -4.66
CA TYR A 75 14.70 -7.78 -5.96
C TYR A 75 16.12 -8.33 -5.91
N GLN A 76 16.44 -9.27 -6.82
CA GLN A 76 17.76 -9.90 -6.95
C GLN A 76 18.36 -10.40 -5.62
N GLY A 77 17.53 -11.04 -4.78
CA GLY A 77 17.94 -11.60 -3.49
C GLY A 77 18.08 -10.56 -2.36
N GLN A 78 17.77 -9.29 -2.62
CA GLN A 78 17.75 -8.22 -1.63
C GLN A 78 16.33 -7.74 -1.37
N ALA A 79 16.15 -7.03 -0.26
CA ALA A 79 14.85 -6.51 0.14
C ALA A 79 14.95 -5.07 0.68
N PRO A 80 15.40 -4.10 -0.14
CA PRO A 80 15.43 -2.70 0.28
C PRO A 80 14.02 -2.21 0.63
N SER A 81 13.95 -1.28 1.57
CA SER A 81 12.68 -0.78 2.09
C SER A 81 12.72 0.72 2.35
N ILE A 82 11.53 1.32 2.38
CA ILE A 82 11.30 2.71 2.78
C ILE A 82 10.10 2.79 3.72
N GLU A 83 10.09 3.85 4.52
CA GLU A 83 8.91 4.24 5.26
C GLU A 83 7.89 4.93 4.34
N ILE A 84 6.62 4.57 4.49
CA ILE A 84 5.50 5.15 3.79
C ILE A 84 4.33 5.41 4.76
N ASN A 85 3.30 6.10 4.28
CA ASN A 85 2.06 6.29 5.02
C ASN A 85 0.88 5.71 4.22
N SER A 86 0.03 4.96 4.91
CA SER A 86 -1.26 4.55 4.40
C SER A 86 -2.35 5.53 4.85
N TYR A 87 -3.28 5.82 3.96
CA TYR A 87 -4.39 6.74 4.19
C TYR A 87 -5.71 6.04 3.87
N GLU A 88 -6.84 6.67 4.19
CA GLU A 88 -8.14 6.18 3.74
C GLU A 88 -8.30 6.26 2.21
N GLY A 89 -7.70 7.29 1.61
CA GLY A 89 -7.64 7.46 0.17
C GLY A 89 -6.59 6.58 -0.51
N SER A 90 -6.62 6.57 -1.84
CA SER A 90 -5.55 5.93 -2.62
C SER A 90 -4.29 6.80 -2.58
N VAL A 91 -3.12 6.19 -2.42
CA VAL A 91 -1.82 6.87 -2.40
C VAL A 91 -0.85 6.21 -3.37
N GLN A 92 -0.15 7.04 -4.15
CA GLN A 92 0.81 6.59 -5.14
C GLN A 92 2.25 6.65 -4.62
N TYR A 93 2.98 5.56 -4.77
CA TYR A 93 4.41 5.45 -4.51
C TYR A 93 5.13 4.91 -5.74
N ASP A 94 5.67 5.80 -6.55
CA ASP A 94 6.64 5.46 -7.59
C ASP A 94 8.03 5.37 -7.00
N LEU A 95 8.69 4.25 -7.26
CA LEU A 95 9.89 3.82 -6.58
C LEU A 95 11.03 3.60 -7.57
N ILE A 96 12.22 3.96 -7.12
CA ILE A 96 13.47 3.72 -7.82
C ILE A 96 14.32 2.82 -6.94
N LEU A 97 14.72 1.68 -7.49
CA LEU A 97 15.81 0.86 -7.00
C LEU A 97 17.11 1.50 -7.48
N GLU A 98 17.85 2.11 -6.56
CA GLU A 98 19.16 2.65 -6.83
C GLU A 98 20.22 1.60 -6.52
N LYS A 99 21.07 1.33 -7.50
CA LYS A 99 22.17 0.38 -7.34
C LYS A 99 23.45 1.12 -7.02
N SER A 100 24.03 0.86 -5.85
CA SER A 100 25.36 1.33 -5.47
C SER A 100 26.27 0.11 -5.29
N GLY A 101 27.08 -0.18 -6.31
CA GLY A 101 27.88 -1.41 -6.37
C GLY A 101 27.00 -2.66 -6.36
N ALA A 102 27.10 -3.45 -5.28
CA ALA A 102 26.34 -4.68 -5.11
C ALA A 102 25.03 -4.49 -4.34
N GLN A 103 24.77 -3.31 -3.75
CA GLN A 103 23.62 -3.08 -2.89
C GLN A 103 22.53 -2.27 -3.60
N TYR A 104 21.27 -2.61 -3.32
CA TYR A 104 20.12 -1.80 -3.69
C TYR A 104 19.64 -0.96 -2.50
N THR A 105 19.33 0.30 -2.77
CA THR A 105 18.49 1.13 -1.92
C THR A 105 17.18 1.41 -2.64
N LEU A 106 16.16 1.73 -1.87
CA LEU A 106 14.84 2.08 -2.40
C LEU A 106 14.60 3.55 -2.08
N ARG A 107 14.14 4.32 -3.07
CA ARG A 107 13.71 5.70 -2.87
C ARG A 107 12.43 5.98 -3.63
N ARG A 108 11.73 7.02 -3.20
CA ARG A 108 10.63 7.59 -3.98
C ARG A 108 11.21 8.38 -5.17
N LYS A 109 10.55 8.27 -6.32
CA LYS A 109 10.86 9.07 -7.50
C LYS A 109 10.63 10.56 -7.26
#